data_AF-A0A2S9FNW6-F1
#
_entry.id   AF-A0A2S9FNW6-F1
#
_cell.length_a   1.000
_cell.length_b   1.000
_cell.length_c   1.000
_cell.angle_alpha   90.00
_cell.angle_beta   90.00
_cell.angle_gamma   90.00
#
_symmetry.space_group_name_H-M   'P 1'
#
loop_
_entity.id
_entity.type
_entity.pdbx_description
1 polymer ?
#
loop_
_entity_poly.entity_id
_entity_poly.type
_entity_poly.pdbx_seq_one_letter_code
_entity_poly.pdbx_strand_id
1 'polypeptide(L)'
;RVRATSRDEIGQLATAYNQMAADLGAADEYRRGLIANVSHELRTPITALHALLENIVDGIAEPDAKTMQMALSQTERLSELVTNLLDLSRLEGGAISLQPSSFAVGEFLEDAIGHVAIA
;
A
#
# COMPACT_ATOMS: atom_id res chain seq x y z
N ARG A 1 6.40 17.17 -25.05
CA ARG A 1 7.71 17.76 -24.65
C ARG A 1 8.06 18.89 -25.59
N VAL A 2 8.58 20.01 -25.08
CA VAL A 2 8.95 21.19 -25.87
C VAL A 2 10.45 21.15 -26.16
N ARG A 3 10.89 21.53 -27.37
CA ARG A 3 12.32 21.64 -27.68
C ARG A 3 12.88 22.95 -27.08
N ALA A 4 13.83 22.86 -26.16
CA ALA A 4 14.57 24.02 -25.68
C ALA A 4 15.69 24.35 -26.68
N THR A 5 15.42 25.27 -27.62
CA THR A 5 16.38 25.64 -28.69
C THR A 5 17.14 26.94 -28.40
N SER A 6 16.76 27.67 -27.35
CA SER A 6 17.39 28.92 -26.94
C SER A 6 18.03 28.80 -25.55
N ARG A 7 18.99 29.68 -25.24
CA ARG A 7 19.66 29.79 -23.92
C ARG A 7 19.16 30.98 -23.08
N ASP A 8 18.13 31.64 -23.56
CA ASP A 8 17.45 32.76 -22.91
C ASP A 8 16.37 32.27 -21.90
N GLU A 9 15.58 33.21 -21.40
CA GLU A 9 14.47 32.97 -20.47
C GLU A 9 13.43 31.98 -21.03
N ILE A 10 13.24 31.94 -22.36
CA ILE A 10 12.34 31.00 -23.03
C ILE A 10 12.94 29.59 -23.01
N GLY A 11 14.25 29.46 -23.20
CA GLY A 11 15.00 28.21 -23.02
C GLY A 11 14.91 27.65 -21.60
N GLN A 12 15.03 28.52 -20.60
CA GLN A 12 14.90 28.15 -19.18
C GLN A 12 13.47 27.71 -18.85
N LEU A 13 12.46 28.44 -19.32
CA LEU A 13 11.05 28.07 -19.17
C LEU A 13 10.75 26.72 -19.85
N ALA A 14 11.27 26.48 -21.05
CA ALA A 14 11.10 25.21 -21.74
C ALA A 14 11.70 24.03 -20.95
N THR A 15 12.85 24.24 -20.31
CA THR A 15 13.48 23.25 -19.43
C THR A 15 12.63 23.00 -18.18
N ALA A 16 12.19 24.06 -17.49
CA ALA A 16 11.33 23.95 -16.31
C ALA A 16 10.00 23.24 -16.61
N TYR A 17 9.38 23.57 -17.75
CA TYR A 17 8.17 22.91 -18.22
C TYR A 17 8.40 21.41 -18.50
N ASN A 18 9.51 21.07 -19.17
CA ASN A 18 9.83 19.66 -19.44
C ASN A 18 10.12 18.87 -18.16
N GLN A 19 10.74 19.50 -17.15
CA GLN A 19 10.96 18.90 -15.84
C GLN A 19 9.62 18.67 -15.13
N MET A 20 8.77 19.69 -15.01
CA MET A 20 7.43 19.57 -14.44
C MET A 20 6.60 18.49 -15.14
N ALA A 21 6.64 18.42 -16.47
CA ALA A 21 5.95 17.39 -17.24
C ALA A 21 6.53 15.98 -16.99
N ALA A 22 7.83 15.85 -16.75
CA ALA A 22 8.46 14.59 -16.39
C ALA A 22 8.06 14.16 -14.97
N ASP A 23 8.08 15.09 -14.01
CA ASP A 23 7.69 14.84 -12.62
C ASP A 23 6.21 14.43 -12.54
N LEU A 24 5.33 15.11 -13.28
CA LEU A 24 3.92 14.75 -13.39
C LEU A 24 3.73 13.35 -14.00
N GLY A 25 4.48 13.03 -15.06
CA GLY A 25 4.45 11.71 -15.67
C GLY A 25 4.91 10.60 -14.73
N ALA A 26 5.96 10.85 -13.94
CA ALA A 26 6.45 9.91 -12.94
C ALA A 26 5.43 9.70 -11.81
N ALA A 27 4.80 10.77 -11.32
CA ALA A 27 3.76 10.70 -10.30
C ALA A 27 2.53 9.91 -10.79
N ASP A 28 2.10 10.12 -12.04
CA ASP A 28 0.97 9.39 -12.63
C ASP A 28 1.28 7.90 -12.83
N GLU A 29 2.48 7.57 -13.30
CA GLU A 29 2.93 6.17 -13.43
C GLU A 29 3.00 5.47 -12.07
N TYR A 30 3.55 6.14 -11.06
CA TYR A 30 3.59 5.63 -9.69
C TYR A 30 2.18 5.39 -9.14
N ARG A 31 1.26 6.35 -9.31
CA ARG A 31 -0.15 6.21 -8.90
C ARG A 31 -0.82 5.02 -9.58
N ARG A 32 -0.63 4.85 -10.89
CA ARG A 32 -1.18 3.71 -11.64
C ARG A 32 -0.61 2.37 -11.15
N GLY A 33 0.69 2.31 -10.90
CA GLY A 33 1.35 1.13 -10.32
C GLY A 33 0.82 0.77 -8.93
N LEU A 34 0.66 1.77 -8.06
CA LEU A 34 0.08 1.58 -6.72
C LEU A 34 -1.34 1.01 -6.79
N ILE A 35 -2.21 1.61 -7.61
CA ILE A 35 -3.60 1.15 -7.78
C ILE A 35 -3.63 -0.29 -8.29
N ALA A 36 -2.79 -0.63 -9.27
CA ALA A 36 -2.71 -1.99 -9.80
C ALA A 36 -2.30 -2.99 -8.70
N ASN A 37 -1.23 -2.70 -7.96
CA ASN A 37 -0.73 -3.56 -6.89
C ASN A 37 -1.77 -3.76 -5.79
N VAL A 38 -2.38 -2.68 -5.29
CA VAL A 38 -3.45 -2.74 -4.27
C VAL A 38 -4.63 -3.57 -4.77
N SER A 39 -5.05 -3.36 -6.02
CA SER A 39 -6.16 -4.14 -6.61
C SER A 39 -5.84 -5.64 -6.67
N HIS A 40 -4.60 -6.00 -7.00
CA HIS A 40 -4.17 -7.39 -7.02
C HIS A 40 -4.12 -8.01 -5.61
N GLU A 41 -3.54 -7.29 -4.64
CA GLU A 41 -3.41 -7.77 -3.27
C GLU A 41 -4.75 -7.90 -2.55
N LEU A 42 -5.73 -7.04 -2.85
CA LEU A 42 -7.10 -7.15 -2.31
C LEU A 42 -7.88 -8.30 -2.97
N ARG A 43 -7.67 -8.54 -4.28
CA ARG A 43 -8.43 -9.57 -5.01
C ARG A 43 -8.22 -10.96 -4.43
N THR A 44 -6.98 -11.33 -4.10
CA THR A 44 -6.64 -12.65 -3.58
C THR A 44 -7.42 -13.04 -2.31
N PRO A 45 -7.36 -12.30 -1.19
CA PRO A 45 -8.10 -12.64 0.02
C PRO A 45 -9.62 -12.52 -0.17
N ILE A 46 -10.11 -11.59 -0.99
CA ILE A 46 -11.55 -11.50 -1.32
C ILE A 46 -12.02 -12.75 -2.05
N THR A 47 -11.30 -13.19 -3.07
CA THR A 47 -11.66 -14.40 -3.84
C THR A 47 -11.60 -15.64 -2.95
N ALA A 48 -10.58 -15.77 -2.10
CA ALA A 48 -10.47 -16.88 -1.16
C ALA A 48 -11.62 -16.90 -0.14
N LEU A 49 -11.94 -15.73 0.44
CA LEU A 49 -13.05 -15.59 1.38
C LEU A 49 -14.40 -15.89 0.71
N HIS A 50 -14.62 -15.39 -0.51
CA HIS A 50 -15.84 -15.66 -1.27
C HIS A 50 -16.02 -17.16 -1.53
N ALA A 51 -14.98 -17.83 -2.06
CA ALA A 51 -15.05 -19.26 -2.34
C ALA A 51 -15.30 -20.10 -1.08
N LEU A 52 -14.70 -19.72 0.05
CA LEU A 52 -14.92 -20.39 1.33
C LEU A 52 -16.37 -20.21 1.80
N LEU A 53 -16.91 -19.00 1.75
CA LEU A 53 -18.29 -18.71 2.17
C LEU A 53 -19.33 -19.34 1.22
N GLU A 54 -19.06 -19.34 -0.09
CA GLU A 54 -19.89 -19.97 -1.11
C GLU A 54 -20.02 -21.48 -0.87
N ASN A 55 -18.89 -22.16 -0.60
CA ASN A 55 -18.91 -23.58 -0.23
C ASN A 55 -19.74 -23.88 1.03
N ILE A 56 -19.74 -22.97 2.01
CA ILE A 56 -20.57 -23.13 3.23
C ILE A 56 -22.06 -22.97 2.88
N VAL A 57 -22.40 -21.95 2.09
CA VAL A 57 -23.79 -21.68 1.67
C VAL A 57 -24.35 -22.83 0.84
N ASP A 58 -23.53 -23.41 -0.04
CA ASP A 58 -23.90 -24.54 -0.88
C ASP A 58 -23.94 -25.89 -0.11
N GLY A 59 -23.56 -25.89 1.17
CA GLY A 59 -23.50 -27.09 2.01
C GLY A 59 -22.37 -28.05 1.64
N ILE A 60 -21.38 -27.59 0.87
CA ILE A 60 -20.18 -28.34 0.49
C ILE A 60 -19.17 -28.37 1.65
N ALA A 61 -19.13 -27.30 2.46
CA ALA A 61 -18.29 -27.16 3.64
C ALA A 61 -19.12 -26.85 4.90
N GLU A 62 -18.71 -27.40 6.04
CA GLU A 62 -19.31 -27.06 7.34
C GLU A 62 -18.66 -25.79 7.90
N PRO A 63 -19.41 -24.91 8.59
CA PRO A 63 -18.87 -23.73 9.26
C PRO A 63 -18.19 -24.12 10.59
N ASP A 64 -17.23 -25.04 10.53
CA ASP A 64 -16.46 -25.47 11.68
C ASP A 64 -15.47 -24.38 12.13
N ALA A 65 -14.89 -24.56 13.33
CA ALA A 65 -13.99 -23.58 13.90
C ALA A 65 -12.79 -23.26 12.98
N LYS A 66 -12.27 -24.26 12.27
CA LYS A 66 -11.13 -24.09 11.36
C LYS A 66 -11.52 -23.23 10.16
N THR A 67 -12.66 -23.51 9.55
CA THR A 67 -13.19 -22.79 8.39
C THR A 67 -13.50 -21.35 8.74
N MET A 68 -14.13 -21.11 9.91
CA MET A 68 -14.40 -19.77 10.41
C MET A 68 -13.10 -19.02 10.77
N GLN A 69 -12.08 -19.70 11.29
CA GLN A 69 -10.77 -19.09 11.54
C GLN A 69 -10.08 -18.67 10.24
N MET A 70 -10.20 -19.46 9.17
CA MET A 70 -9.70 -19.09 7.85
C MET A 70 -10.43 -17.87 7.28
N ALA A 71 -11.75 -17.80 7.44
CA ALA A 71 -12.52 -16.62 7.05
C ALA A 71 -12.05 -15.37 7.80
N LEU A 72 -11.89 -15.50 9.12
CA LEU A 72 -11.40 -14.42 9.99
C LEU A 72 -10.01 -13.94 9.55
N SER A 73 -9.06 -14.86 9.30
CA SER A 73 -7.72 -14.48 8.88
C SER A 73 -7.70 -13.72 7.54
N GLN A 74 -8.60 -14.06 6.60
CA GLN A 74 -8.72 -13.29 5.35
C GLN A 74 -9.27 -11.88 5.60
N THR A 75 -10.23 -11.72 6.53
CA THR A 75 -10.75 -10.40 6.91
C THR A 75 -9.74 -9.53 7.65
N GLU A 76 -8.89 -10.14 8.50
CA GLU A 76 -7.77 -9.46 9.17
C GLU A 76 -6.75 -8.99 8.13
N ARG A 77 -6.36 -9.86 7.19
CA ARG A 77 -5.47 -9.50 6.08
C ARG A 77 -6.00 -8.33 5.25
N LEU A 78 -7.29 -8.32 4.95
CA LEU A 78 -7.94 -7.21 4.25
C LEU A 78 -7.89 -5.91 5.06
N SER A 79 -8.10 -6.00 6.36
CA SER A 79 -8.06 -4.84 7.27
C SER A 79 -6.65 -4.24 7.36
N GLU A 80 -5.62 -5.07 7.40
CA GLU A 80 -4.21 -4.63 7.33
C GLU A 80 -3.90 -3.92 6.01
N LEU A 81 -4.32 -4.48 4.87
CA LEU A 81 -4.10 -3.86 3.56
C LEU A 81 -4.78 -2.48 3.45
N VAL A 82 -6.00 -2.36 3.96
CA VAL A 82 -6.71 -1.07 4.00
C VAL A 82 -6.00 -0.08 4.91
N THR A 83 -5.52 -0.52 6.07
CA THR A 83 -4.77 0.34 7.01
C THR A 83 -3.50 0.87 6.36
N ASN A 84 -2.72 -0.01 5.71
CA ASN A 84 -1.50 0.37 4.99
C ASN A 84 -1.79 1.41 3.89
N LEU A 85 -2.91 1.27 3.18
CA LEU A 85 -3.32 2.23 2.14
C LEU A 85 -3.70 3.59 2.73
N LEU A 86 -4.39 3.61 3.87
CA LEU A 86 -4.74 4.85 4.58
C LEU A 86 -3.49 5.56 5.11
N ASP A 87 -2.53 4.80 5.64
CA ASP A 87 -1.26 5.34 6.11
C ASP A 87 -0.43 5.92 4.96
N LEU A 88 -0.37 5.23 3.82
CA LEU A 88 0.26 5.77 2.62
C LEU A 88 -0.39 7.06 2.13
N SER A 89 -1.73 7.13 2.11
CA SER A 89 -2.47 8.34 1.75
C SER A 89 -2.14 9.52 2.69
N ARG A 90 -1.99 9.26 3.99
CA ARG A 90 -1.56 10.27 4.97
C ARG A 90 -0.12 10.71 4.75
N LEU A 91 0.78 9.79 4.38
CA LEU A 91 2.17 10.11 4.04
C LEU A 91 2.24 11.03 2.83
N GLU A 92 1.52 10.69 1.75
CA GLU A 92 1.49 11.49 0.51
C GLU A 92 0.85 12.88 0.71
N GLY A 93 -0.16 12.97 1.58
CA GLY A 93 -0.79 14.24 1.94
C GLY A 93 0.07 15.15 2.82
N GLY A 94 1.29 14.73 3.19
CA GLY A 94 2.15 15.46 4.13
C GLY A 94 1.59 15.55 5.55
N ALA A 95 0.62 14.70 5.89
CA ALA A 95 -0.09 14.73 7.17
C ALA A 95 0.67 14.02 8.30
N ILE A 96 1.80 13.38 7.99
CA ILE A 96 2.64 12.69 8.98
C ILE A 96 3.87 13.55 9.26
N SER A 97 3.89 14.15 10.45
CA SER A 97 5.06 14.83 10.97
C SER A 97 5.94 13.81 11.69
N LEU A 98 7.19 13.66 11.25
CA LEU A 98 8.17 12.87 11.98
C LEU A 98 8.45 13.55 13.32
N GLN A 99 8.44 12.76 14.39
CA GLN A 99 8.84 13.19 15.74
C GLN A 99 10.14 12.49 16.13
N PRO A 100 11.31 13.01 15.72
CA PRO A 100 12.58 12.39 16.06
C PRO A 100 12.77 12.40 17.57
N SER A 101 13.11 11.25 18.14
CA SER A 101 13.44 11.10 19.55
C SER A 101 14.61 10.15 19.71
N SER A 102 15.37 10.32 20.79
CA SER A 102 16.37 9.33 21.20
C SER A 102 15.66 8.15 21.85
N PHE A 103 16.01 6.94 21.44
CA PHE A 103 15.47 5.69 22.00
C PHE A 103 16.59 4.67 22.19
N ALA A 104 16.39 3.71 23.09
CA ALA A 104 17.33 2.63 23.32
C ALA A 104 17.20 1.57 22.22
N VAL A 105 18.23 1.42 21.39
CA VAL A 105 18.22 0.46 20.27
C VAL A 105 18.07 -0.99 20.76
N GLY A 106 18.65 -1.33 21.92
CA GLY A 106 18.54 -2.67 22.50
C GLY A 106 17.10 -3.06 22.82
N GLU A 107 16.40 -2.21 23.56
CA GLU A 107 14.98 -2.42 23.91
C GLU A 107 14.09 -2.48 22.67
N PHE A 108 14.34 -1.59 21.69
CA PHE A 108 13.60 -1.61 20.43
C PHE A 108 13.78 -2.94 19.66
N LEU A 109 15.00 -3.49 19.64
CA LEU A 109 15.27 -4.77 18.99
C LEU A 109 14.63 -5.95 19.74
N GLU A 110 14.66 -5.93 21.08
CA GLU A 110 13.99 -6.96 21.89
C GLU A 110 12.48 -6.96 21.65
N ASP A 111 11.86 -5.78 21.65
CA ASP A 111 10.44 -5.61 21.34
C ASP A 111 10.10 -6.09 19.92
N ALA A 112 10.89 -5.68 18.92
CA ALA A 112 10.69 -6.09 17.52
C ALA A 112 10.82 -7.60 17.33
N ILE A 113 11.79 -8.25 17.99
CA ILE A 113 11.97 -9.70 17.95
C ILE A 113 10.78 -10.41 18.62
N GLY A 114 10.27 -9.87 19.73
CA GLY A 114 9.08 -10.39 20.41
C GLY A 114 7.85 -10.45 19.51
N HIS A 115 7.66 -9.45 18.64
CA HIS A 115 6.55 -9.41 17.69
C HIS A 115 6.67 -10.44 16.55
N VAL A 116 7.89 -10.83 16.15
CA VAL A 116 8.13 -11.79 15.06
C VAL A 116 8.17 -13.24 15.58
N ALA A 117 8.52 -13.45 16.84
CA ALA A 117 8.66 -14.78 17.44
C ALA A 117 7.32 -15.45 17.83
N ILE A 118 6.18 -14.77 17.62
CA ILE A 118 4.84 -15.36 17.78
C ILE A 118 4.34 -15.78 16.38
N ALA A 119 4.87 -16.90 15.88
CA ALA A 119 4.36 -17.63 14.71
C ALA A 119 4.60 -19.14 14.91
#